data_AF-A0A146K802-F1
#
_entry.id   AF-A0A146K802-F1
#
_cell.length_a   1.000
_cell.length_b   1.000
_cell.length_c   1.000
_cell.angle_alpha   90.00
_cell.angle_beta   90.00
_cell.angle_gamma   90.00
#
_symmetry.space_group_name_H-M   'P 1'
#
loop_
_entity.id
_entity.type
_entity.pdbx_description
1 polymer ?
#
loop_
_entity_poly.entity_id
_entity_poly.type
_entity_poly.pdbx_seq_one_letter_code
_entity_poly.pdbx_strand_id
1 'polypeptide(L)'
;DDDFLNQEQYVLELPTELAELAENPDFDFDLLFDESGTSGQFRSNVEGKYVFRCFKLPLVTESYTSVNNDVFYKNADVSTIIVVFNIDQPPQVLKDYELYQQIQIYKMARGAYPAGDCCPHGLTPPSRWAPLQLFPQFPAKPKFSKPVSLSETTVDLQQTKVDNRNQSELIKEIKELTNLKQSIEKDIKQKENTVNNLLKDGINADAIIRELKELRETLLSTKNKIIELERS
;
A
#
# COMPACT_ATOMS: atom_id res chain seq x y z
N ASP A 1 -44.69 -8.19 -5.08
CA ASP A 1 -43.88 -7.46 -4.09
C ASP A 1 -42.72 -8.28 -3.50
N ASP A 2 -42.31 -9.41 -4.11
CA ASP A 2 -41.33 -10.33 -3.50
C ASP A 2 -39.86 -10.13 -3.92
N ASP A 3 -39.56 -9.26 -4.88
CA ASP A 3 -38.19 -8.91 -5.27
C ASP A 3 -37.89 -7.47 -4.86
N PHE A 4 -37.61 -7.25 -3.57
CA PHE A 4 -36.93 -6.03 -3.16
C PHE A 4 -35.51 -6.06 -3.74
N LEU A 5 -35.30 -5.34 -4.85
CA LEU A 5 -33.95 -5.04 -5.35
C LEU A 5 -33.22 -4.22 -4.29
N ASN A 6 -32.33 -4.87 -3.53
CA ASN A 6 -31.27 -4.14 -2.84
C ASN A 6 -30.37 -3.52 -3.91
N GLN A 7 -30.50 -2.21 -4.12
CA GLN A 7 -29.63 -1.47 -5.03
C GLN A 7 -28.29 -1.24 -4.35
N GLU A 8 -27.27 -1.91 -4.85
CA GLU A 8 -25.90 -1.62 -4.44
C GLU A 8 -25.44 -0.32 -5.11
N GLN A 9 -24.88 0.60 -4.31
CA GLN A 9 -24.47 1.92 -4.77
C GLN A 9 -23.03 2.19 -4.38
N TYR A 10 -22.32 2.87 -5.30
CA TYR A 10 -20.90 3.14 -5.21
C TYR A 10 -20.61 4.58 -5.61
N VAL A 11 -19.52 5.14 -5.10
CA VAL A 11 -18.97 6.39 -5.64
C VAL A 11 -17.98 6.05 -6.75
N LEU A 12 -18.15 6.64 -7.93
CA LEU A 12 -17.16 6.59 -9.01
C LEU A 12 -16.43 7.93 -9.07
N GLU A 13 -15.13 7.92 -8.76
CA GLU A 13 -14.27 9.10 -8.87
C GLU A 13 -13.53 9.04 -10.21
N LEU A 14 -13.80 10.02 -11.07
CA LEU A 14 -13.19 10.16 -12.38
C LEU A 14 -12.12 11.27 -12.37
N PRO A 15 -11.03 11.14 -13.15
CA PRO A 15 -10.15 12.26 -13.48
C PRO A 15 -10.96 13.42 -14.06
N THR A 16 -10.56 14.67 -13.82
CA THR A 16 -11.31 15.87 -14.23
C THR A 16 -11.72 15.84 -15.70
N GLU A 17 -10.79 15.46 -16.58
CA GLU A 17 -11.01 15.32 -18.02
C GLU A 17 -12.13 14.32 -18.39
N LEU A 18 -12.25 13.21 -17.64
CA LEU A 18 -13.34 12.25 -17.82
C LEU A 18 -14.62 12.69 -17.14
N ALA A 19 -14.52 13.36 -15.99
CA ALA A 19 -15.67 13.87 -15.24
C ALA A 19 -16.44 14.93 -16.05
N GLU A 20 -15.73 15.84 -16.72
CA GLU A 20 -16.33 16.84 -17.62
C GLU A 20 -17.06 16.18 -18.80
N LEU A 21 -16.53 15.08 -19.31
CA LEU A 21 -17.16 14.33 -20.41
C LEU A 21 -18.34 13.48 -19.94
N ALA A 22 -18.32 13.00 -18.70
CA ALA A 22 -19.39 12.21 -18.09
C ALA A 22 -20.69 13.00 -17.85
N GLU A 23 -20.64 14.35 -17.92
CA GLU A 23 -21.85 15.17 -17.94
C GLU A 23 -22.65 15.02 -19.26
N ASN A 24 -22.04 14.46 -20.31
CA ASN A 24 -22.71 14.16 -21.55
C ASN A 24 -23.59 12.89 -21.42
N PRO A 25 -24.88 12.94 -21.77
CA PRO A 25 -25.76 11.75 -21.74
C PRO A 25 -25.30 10.60 -22.63
N ASP A 26 -24.46 10.86 -23.65
CA ASP A 26 -23.89 9.85 -24.54
C ASP A 26 -22.55 9.29 -24.02
N PHE A 27 -22.12 9.69 -22.82
CA PHE A 27 -20.94 9.11 -22.18
C PHE A 27 -21.23 7.67 -21.77
N ASP A 28 -20.41 6.76 -22.25
CA ASP A 28 -20.55 5.33 -22.02
C ASP A 28 -19.22 4.75 -21.53
N PHE A 29 -19.29 3.86 -20.55
CA PHE A 29 -18.12 3.27 -19.93
C PHE A 29 -18.38 1.86 -19.38
N ASP A 30 -17.31 1.06 -19.38
CA ASP A 30 -17.24 -0.26 -18.79
C ASP A 30 -16.18 -0.31 -17.68
N LEU A 31 -16.51 -1.01 -16.60
CA LEU A 31 -15.57 -1.41 -15.56
C LEU A 31 -15.21 -2.88 -15.73
N LEU A 32 -14.00 -3.15 -16.21
CA LEU A 32 -13.49 -4.51 -16.38
C LEU A 32 -12.63 -4.90 -15.18
N PHE A 33 -13.24 -5.58 -14.22
CA PHE A 33 -12.57 -6.07 -13.03
C PHE A 33 -11.55 -7.16 -13.33
N ASP A 34 -10.44 -7.13 -12.61
CA ASP A 34 -9.50 -8.24 -12.56
C ASP A 34 -9.99 -9.35 -11.60
N GLU A 35 -9.21 -10.42 -11.49
CA GLU A 35 -9.52 -11.57 -10.63
C GLU A 35 -9.61 -11.22 -9.14
N SER A 36 -9.03 -10.09 -8.70
CA SER A 36 -9.11 -9.65 -7.31
C SER A 36 -10.46 -9.03 -6.97
N GLY A 37 -11.20 -8.55 -7.98
CA GLY A 37 -12.42 -7.75 -7.79
C GLY A 37 -12.19 -6.37 -7.16
N THR A 38 -10.93 -5.96 -6.97
CA THR A 38 -10.56 -4.70 -6.32
C THR A 38 -9.84 -3.72 -7.24
N SER A 39 -9.51 -4.12 -8.45
CA SER A 39 -8.94 -3.26 -9.49
C SER A 39 -9.34 -3.73 -10.87
N GLY A 40 -9.04 -2.94 -11.89
CA GLY A 40 -9.39 -3.29 -13.25
C GLY A 40 -9.05 -2.20 -14.27
N GLN A 41 -9.53 -2.41 -15.49
CA GLN A 41 -9.44 -1.44 -16.58
C GLN A 41 -10.74 -0.64 -16.67
N PHE A 42 -10.60 0.67 -16.83
CA PHE A 42 -11.72 1.55 -17.18
C PHE A 42 -11.70 1.75 -18.69
N ARG A 43 -12.78 1.34 -19.36
CA ARG A 43 -12.94 1.60 -20.80
C ARG A 43 -14.07 2.59 -20.98
N SER A 44 -13.85 3.57 -21.83
CA SER A 44 -14.90 4.50 -22.24
C SER A 44 -14.81 4.75 -23.74
N ASN A 45 -15.81 5.43 -24.28
CA ASN A 45 -15.75 5.99 -25.64
C ASN A 45 -14.65 7.05 -25.82
N VAL A 46 -13.96 7.46 -24.75
CA VAL A 46 -12.80 8.36 -24.76
C VAL A 46 -11.49 7.58 -24.82
N GLU A 47 -10.57 7.98 -25.70
CA GLU A 47 -9.25 7.39 -25.80
C GLU A 47 -8.41 7.68 -24.54
N GLY A 48 -7.82 6.63 -23.96
CA GLY A 48 -6.90 6.77 -22.84
C GLY A 48 -6.56 5.44 -22.19
N LYS A 49 -5.54 5.44 -21.33
CA LYS A 49 -5.13 4.27 -20.54
C LYS A 49 -5.57 4.45 -19.09
N TYR A 50 -6.88 4.30 -18.89
CA TYR A 50 -7.48 4.42 -17.58
C TYR A 50 -7.59 3.05 -16.91
N VAL A 51 -7.20 3.01 -15.65
CA VAL A 51 -7.37 1.87 -14.75
C VAL A 51 -8.13 2.35 -13.53
N PHE A 52 -8.68 1.42 -12.76
CA PHE A 52 -9.36 1.78 -11.51
C PHE A 52 -8.92 0.89 -10.35
N ARG A 53 -9.16 1.41 -9.15
CA ARG A 53 -9.05 0.65 -7.90
C ARG A 53 -10.22 0.95 -6.99
N CYS A 54 -10.78 -0.09 -6.41
CA CYS A 54 -11.85 -0.04 -5.43
C CYS A 54 -11.26 0.10 -4.03
N PHE A 55 -11.82 1.02 -3.26
CA PHE A 55 -11.51 1.20 -1.85
C PHE A 55 -12.78 1.16 -1.02
N LYS A 56 -12.72 0.51 0.14
CA LYS A 56 -13.74 0.68 1.16
C LYS A 56 -13.66 2.09 1.72
N LEU A 57 -14.78 2.79 1.84
CA LEU A 57 -14.85 4.07 2.51
C LEU A 57 -14.68 3.87 4.02
N PRO A 58 -13.94 4.76 4.71
CA PRO A 58 -13.76 4.64 6.16
C PRO A 58 -15.02 5.04 6.93
N LEU A 59 -15.86 5.91 6.36
CA LEU A 59 -17.10 6.35 7.00
C LEU A 59 -18.28 5.80 6.22
N VAL A 60 -19.29 5.31 6.95
CA VAL A 60 -20.56 4.90 6.35
C VAL A 60 -21.19 6.14 5.71
N THR A 61 -21.47 6.05 4.42
CA THR A 61 -22.15 7.10 3.65
C THR A 61 -23.52 6.57 3.26
N GLU A 62 -24.56 7.39 3.39
CA GLU A 62 -25.93 7.00 3.07
C GLU A 62 -26.44 7.84 1.90
N SER A 63 -27.10 7.20 0.94
CA SER A 63 -27.77 7.90 -0.15
C SER A 63 -29.26 8.07 0.14
N TYR A 64 -29.79 9.25 -0.21
CA TYR A 64 -31.17 9.62 0.05
C TYR A 64 -31.81 10.19 -1.20
N THR A 65 -33.10 9.88 -1.41
CA THR A 65 -33.94 10.55 -2.42
C THR A 65 -34.96 11.42 -1.72
N SER A 66 -35.26 12.58 -2.30
CA SER A 66 -36.38 13.42 -1.89
C SER A 66 -37.14 13.91 -3.11
N VAL A 67 -38.47 13.95 -3.00
CA VAL A 67 -39.34 14.51 -4.06
C VAL A 67 -39.56 16.01 -3.86
N ASN A 68 -39.52 16.48 -2.61
CA ASN A 68 -39.85 17.85 -2.22
C ASN A 68 -38.75 18.57 -1.42
N ASN A 69 -37.62 17.92 -1.18
CA ASN A 69 -36.52 18.39 -0.33
C ASN A 69 -36.85 18.60 1.16
N ASP A 70 -38.04 18.21 1.62
CA ASP A 70 -38.44 18.28 3.03
C ASP A 70 -38.35 16.91 3.72
N VAL A 71 -38.64 15.84 2.98
CA VAL A 71 -38.59 14.45 3.49
C VAL A 71 -37.59 13.64 2.68
N PHE A 72 -36.69 12.96 3.37
CA PHE A 72 -35.61 12.18 2.77
C PHE A 72 -35.82 10.70 3.07
N TYR A 73 -35.81 9.88 2.02
CA TYR A 73 -35.91 8.42 2.12
C TYR A 73 -34.57 7.81 1.80
N LYS A 74 -34.04 6.98 2.70
CA LYS A 74 -32.78 6.27 2.50
C LYS A 74 -32.93 5.25 1.36
N ASN A 75 -32.00 5.26 0.41
CA ASN A 75 -31.96 4.28 -0.67
C ASN A 75 -30.93 3.18 -0.37
N ALA A 76 -29.69 3.56 -0.03
CA ALA A 76 -28.59 2.61 0.14
C ALA A 76 -27.51 3.09 1.10
N ASP A 77 -26.74 2.14 1.62
CA ASP A 77 -25.47 2.36 2.28
C ASP A 77 -24.34 2.27 1.25
N VAL A 78 -23.63 3.38 1.07
CA VAL A 78 -22.48 3.51 0.18
C VAL A 78 -21.21 3.31 1.00
N SER A 79 -20.50 2.20 0.72
CA SER A 79 -19.32 1.79 1.47
C SER A 79 -18.07 1.62 0.61
N THR A 80 -18.17 1.84 -0.71
CA THR A 80 -17.06 1.67 -1.64
C THR A 80 -16.96 2.85 -2.60
N ILE A 81 -15.73 3.28 -2.85
CA ILE A 81 -15.35 4.23 -3.89
C ILE A 81 -14.47 3.54 -4.92
N ILE A 82 -14.76 3.76 -6.19
CA ILE A 82 -13.98 3.29 -7.33
C ILE A 82 -13.23 4.50 -7.86
N VAL A 83 -11.91 4.51 -7.71
CA VAL A 83 -11.05 5.60 -8.17
C VAL A 83 -10.48 5.23 -9.53
N VAL A 84 -10.88 5.96 -10.56
CA VAL A 84 -10.37 5.83 -11.92
C VAL A 84 -9.20 6.80 -12.09
N PHE A 85 -8.13 6.34 -12.73
CA PHE A 85 -6.96 7.18 -12.99
C PHE A 85 -6.18 6.74 -14.21
N ASN A 86 -5.45 7.68 -14.79
CA ASN A 86 -4.48 7.39 -15.83
C ASN A 86 -3.26 6.70 -15.20
N ILE A 87 -2.84 5.56 -15.75
CA ILE A 87 -1.70 4.78 -15.23
C ILE A 87 -0.41 5.59 -15.14
N ASP A 88 -0.22 6.57 -16.02
CA ASP A 88 0.96 7.42 -16.07
C ASP A 88 0.91 8.56 -15.04
N GLN A 89 -0.27 8.84 -14.47
CA GLN A 89 -0.51 9.91 -13.51
C GLN A 89 -1.34 9.41 -12.32
N PRO A 90 -0.75 8.57 -11.44
CA PRO A 90 -1.47 8.02 -10.30
C PRO A 90 -1.88 9.11 -9.30
N PRO A 91 -3.12 9.05 -8.77
CA PRO A 91 -3.66 10.08 -7.89
C PRO A 91 -3.03 10.01 -6.51
N GLN A 92 -3.08 11.12 -5.78
CA GLN A 92 -2.49 11.24 -4.45
C GLN A 92 -3.06 10.21 -3.46
N VAL A 93 -4.33 9.82 -3.61
CA VAL A 93 -4.98 8.83 -2.74
C VAL A 93 -4.26 7.48 -2.74
N LEU A 94 -3.62 7.06 -3.85
CA LEU A 94 -2.84 5.81 -3.89
C LEU A 94 -1.59 5.92 -3.04
N LYS A 95 -0.87 7.05 -3.12
CA LYS A 95 0.33 7.31 -2.31
C LYS A 95 -0.03 7.41 -0.82
N ASP A 96 -1.13 8.11 -0.52
CA ASP A 96 -1.64 8.25 0.85
C ASP A 96 -2.11 6.87 1.39
N TYR A 97 -2.66 5.99 0.55
CA TYR A 97 -3.04 4.64 0.91
C TYR A 97 -1.82 3.74 1.21
N GLU A 98 -0.76 3.80 0.40
CA GLU A 98 0.49 3.08 0.70
C GLU A 98 1.09 3.51 2.06
N LEU A 99 1.12 4.81 2.32
CA LEU A 99 1.57 5.36 3.61
C LEU A 99 0.64 4.89 4.75
N TYR A 100 -0.67 4.90 4.53
CA TYR A 100 -1.64 4.40 5.49
C TYR A 100 -1.38 2.93 5.84
N GLN A 101 -1.14 2.06 4.86
CA GLN A 101 -0.82 0.65 5.09
C GLN A 101 0.45 0.48 5.94
N GLN A 102 1.50 1.26 5.69
CA GLN A 102 2.71 1.27 6.51
C GLN A 102 2.44 1.68 7.96
N ILE A 103 1.61 2.72 8.17
CA ILE A 103 1.19 3.15 9.51
C ILE A 103 0.39 2.04 10.22
N GLN A 104 -0.48 1.33 9.52
CA GLN A 104 -1.24 0.22 10.08
C GLN A 104 -0.33 -0.91 10.54
N ILE A 105 0.65 -1.32 9.72
CA ILE A 105 1.65 -2.34 10.09
C ILE A 105 2.42 -1.92 11.34
N TYR A 106 2.86 -0.66 11.41
CA TYR A 106 3.54 -0.13 12.59
C TYR A 106 2.64 -0.14 13.84
N LYS A 107 1.36 0.24 13.73
CA LYS A 107 0.39 0.18 14.83
C LYS A 107 0.16 -1.25 15.31
N MET A 108 0.00 -2.20 14.39
CA MET A 108 -0.14 -3.63 14.72
C MET A 108 1.09 -4.14 15.48
N ALA A 109 2.31 -3.81 15.02
CA ALA A 109 3.55 -4.19 15.68
C ALA A 109 3.66 -3.65 17.13
N ARG A 110 2.96 -2.55 17.45
CA ARG A 110 2.88 -1.97 18.80
C ARG A 110 1.68 -2.44 19.62
N GLY A 111 0.92 -3.43 19.12
CA GLY A 111 -0.26 -3.96 19.80
C GLY A 111 -1.46 -3.01 19.80
N ALA A 112 -1.57 -2.13 18.80
CA ALA A 112 -2.78 -1.36 18.52
C ALA A 112 -3.65 -2.10 17.49
N TYR A 113 -4.97 -1.93 17.58
CA TYR A 113 -5.88 -2.53 16.61
C TYR A 113 -5.83 -1.74 15.29
N PRO A 114 -5.65 -2.40 14.15
CA PRO A 114 -5.62 -1.72 12.86
C PRO A 114 -7.02 -1.24 12.48
N ALA A 115 -7.11 -0.10 11.80
CA ALA A 115 -8.37 0.50 11.35
C ALA A 115 -8.96 -0.19 10.09
N GLY A 116 -8.43 -1.36 9.72
CA GLY A 116 -8.88 -2.14 8.56
C GLY A 116 -8.34 -1.62 7.22
N ASP A 117 -8.54 -2.44 6.19
CA ASP A 117 -8.17 -2.10 4.81
C ASP A 117 -9.26 -1.22 4.17
N CYS A 118 -9.01 0.09 4.14
CA CYS A 118 -9.94 1.10 3.63
C CYS A 118 -9.18 2.29 3.05
N CYS A 119 -9.90 3.15 2.32
CA CYS A 119 -9.39 4.43 1.84
C CYS A 119 -8.91 5.27 3.03
N PRO A 120 -7.72 5.90 2.94
CA PRO A 120 -7.23 6.76 4.01
C PRO A 120 -8.11 8.01 4.20
N HIS A 121 -9.02 8.33 3.28
CA HIS A 121 -9.82 9.55 3.30
C HIS A 121 -11.31 9.24 3.18
N GLY A 122 -12.14 10.04 3.83
CA GLY A 122 -13.57 10.10 3.51
C GLY A 122 -13.83 11.00 2.30
N LEU A 123 -15.09 11.02 1.85
CA LEU A 123 -15.52 11.73 0.64
C LEU A 123 -15.41 13.26 0.71
N THR A 124 -15.29 13.83 1.91
CA THR A 124 -15.35 15.27 2.13
C THR A 124 -14.06 15.79 2.76
N PRO A 125 -13.65 17.05 2.52
CA PRO A 125 -12.40 17.58 3.06
C PRO A 125 -12.19 17.39 4.58
N PRO A 126 -13.21 17.56 5.45
CA PRO A 126 -13.05 17.34 6.90
C PRO A 126 -12.78 15.88 7.29
N SER A 127 -13.11 14.91 6.44
CA SER A 127 -12.91 13.48 6.69
C SER A 127 -11.60 12.93 6.11
N ARG A 128 -10.66 13.81 5.73
CA ARG A 128 -9.32 13.40 5.36
C ARG A 128 -8.63 12.68 6.52
N TRP A 129 -7.94 11.57 6.25
CA TRP A 129 -7.29 10.75 7.27
C TRP A 129 -8.24 10.20 8.35
N ALA A 130 -9.53 10.00 8.00
CA ALA A 130 -10.57 9.56 8.94
C ALA A 130 -10.18 8.33 9.80
N PRO A 131 -9.57 7.26 9.26
CA PRO A 131 -9.12 6.12 10.08
C PRO A 131 -8.10 6.47 11.17
N LEU A 132 -7.33 7.53 10.97
CA LEU A 132 -6.29 7.96 11.92
C LEU A 132 -6.78 9.06 12.86
N GLN A 133 -7.69 9.93 12.38
CA GLN A 133 -8.13 11.13 13.10
C GLN A 133 -9.46 10.96 13.81
N LEU A 134 -10.40 10.24 13.19
CA LEU A 134 -11.79 10.18 13.64
C LEU A 134 -12.13 8.87 14.33
N PHE A 135 -11.45 7.78 13.97
CA PHE A 135 -11.73 6.50 14.59
C PHE A 135 -11.17 6.43 16.01
N PRO A 136 -11.97 5.93 16.97
CA PRO A 136 -11.47 5.66 18.31
C PRO A 136 -10.30 4.67 18.22
N GLN A 137 -9.16 5.08 18.78
CA GLN A 137 -7.96 4.23 18.83
C GLN A 137 -8.12 3.26 20.00
N PHE A 138 -8.71 2.09 19.74
CA PHE A 138 -8.85 1.06 20.75
C PHE A 138 -7.50 0.38 21.00
N PRO A 139 -7.03 0.29 22.25
CA PRO A 139 -5.90 -0.57 22.57
C PRO A 139 -6.31 -2.02 22.27
N ALA A 140 -5.47 -2.80 21.59
CA ALA A 140 -5.80 -4.19 21.26
C ALA A 140 -5.97 -5.08 22.51
N LYS A 141 -5.55 -4.60 23.68
CA LYS A 141 -5.84 -5.19 24.99
C LYS A 141 -6.64 -4.22 25.85
N PRO A 142 -7.85 -4.58 26.32
CA PRO A 142 -8.56 -3.77 27.30
C PRO A 142 -7.72 -3.69 28.59
N LYS A 143 -7.55 -2.46 29.14
CA LYS A 143 -6.79 -2.20 30.38
C LYS A 143 -7.35 -2.91 31.63
N PHE A 144 -8.51 -3.58 31.51
CA PHE A 144 -9.21 -4.25 32.59
C PHE A 144 -8.85 -5.74 32.76
N SER A 145 -8.10 -6.35 31.83
CA SER A 145 -7.59 -7.69 32.09
C SER A 145 -6.34 -7.59 32.97
N LYS A 146 -6.51 -7.72 34.29
CA LYS A 146 -5.41 -8.24 35.11
C LYS A 146 -4.98 -9.56 34.46
N PRO A 147 -3.67 -9.84 34.31
CA PRO A 147 -3.26 -11.15 33.87
C PRO A 147 -3.85 -12.17 34.84
N VAL A 148 -4.78 -13.00 34.35
CA VAL A 148 -5.17 -14.20 35.08
C VAL A 148 -3.88 -15.00 35.15
N SER A 149 -3.36 -15.19 36.37
CA SER A 149 -2.33 -16.17 36.63
C SER A 149 -2.93 -17.54 36.33
N LEU A 150 -2.83 -17.96 35.06
CA LEU A 150 -3.09 -19.33 34.67
C LEU A 150 -1.89 -20.14 35.18
N SER A 151 -1.98 -20.55 36.44
CA SER A 151 -1.41 -21.84 36.82
C SER A 151 -2.07 -22.90 35.95
N GLU A 152 -1.24 -23.58 35.15
CA GLU A 152 -1.50 -24.87 34.55
C GLU A 152 -2.57 -24.90 33.45
N THR A 153 -2.21 -24.35 32.30
CA THR A 153 -2.46 -25.07 31.05
C THR A 153 -1.14 -25.07 30.28
N THR A 154 -0.39 -26.15 30.45
CA THR A 154 0.81 -26.46 29.67
C THR A 154 0.40 -26.68 28.22
N VAL A 155 0.28 -25.57 27.48
CA VAL A 155 0.59 -25.57 26.05
C VAL A 155 2.11 -25.53 25.98
N ASP A 156 2.68 -26.54 25.35
CA ASP A 156 4.12 -26.80 25.31
C ASP A 156 4.87 -25.63 24.66
N LEU A 157 5.37 -24.72 25.51
CA LEU A 157 6.08 -23.49 25.16
C LEU A 157 7.47 -23.72 24.55
N GLN A 158 7.83 -24.97 24.23
CA GLN A 158 9.06 -25.29 23.52
C GLN A 158 8.97 -25.01 22.01
N GLN A 159 7.78 -24.94 21.40
CA GLN A 159 7.66 -24.63 19.96
C GLN A 159 7.74 -23.12 19.64
N THR A 160 7.22 -22.22 20.49
CA THR A 160 7.28 -20.76 20.27
C THR A 160 8.64 -20.11 20.54
N LYS A 161 9.60 -20.82 21.13
CA LYS A 161 10.99 -20.32 21.29
C LYS A 161 11.88 -20.61 20.08
N VAL A 162 11.45 -21.45 19.15
CA VAL A 162 12.24 -21.80 17.96
C VAL A 162 12.10 -20.71 16.88
N ASP A 163 10.91 -20.15 16.68
CA ASP A 163 10.70 -19.13 15.63
C ASP A 163 11.26 -17.75 15.95
N ASN A 164 11.27 -17.32 17.22
CA ASN A 164 11.83 -16.02 17.60
C ASN A 164 13.38 -15.98 17.54
N ARG A 165 14.06 -17.13 17.67
CA ARG A 165 15.52 -17.21 17.47
C ARG A 165 15.88 -17.07 16.00
N ASN A 166 15.14 -17.74 15.11
CA ASN A 166 15.36 -17.68 13.67
C ASN A 166 15.09 -16.28 13.11
N GLN A 167 14.02 -15.60 13.56
CA GLN A 167 13.73 -14.22 13.13
C GLN A 167 14.77 -13.20 13.61
N SER A 168 15.30 -13.34 14.84
CA SER A 168 16.36 -12.46 15.32
C SER A 168 17.67 -12.65 14.56
N GLU A 169 17.97 -13.86 14.10
CA GLU A 169 19.15 -14.18 13.29
C GLU A 169 18.98 -13.65 11.85
N LEU A 170 17.79 -13.81 11.25
CA LEU A 170 17.44 -13.25 9.94
C LEU A 170 17.57 -11.71 9.91
N ILE A 171 17.03 -11.02 10.92
CA ILE A 171 17.13 -9.56 11.02
C ILE A 171 18.60 -9.11 11.15
N LYS A 172 19.41 -9.88 11.88
CA LYS A 172 20.84 -9.59 12.03
C LYS A 172 21.58 -9.80 10.70
N GLU A 173 21.29 -10.88 9.98
CA GLU A 173 21.89 -11.17 8.67
C GLU A 173 21.50 -10.12 7.62
N ILE A 174 20.22 -9.70 7.57
CA ILE A 174 19.76 -8.62 6.68
C ILE A 174 20.49 -7.31 7.01
N LYS A 175 20.70 -7.00 8.28
CA LYS A 175 21.42 -5.79 8.71
C LYS A 175 22.91 -5.83 8.32
N GLU A 176 23.55 -6.98 8.47
CA GLU A 176 24.95 -7.19 8.06
C GLU A 176 25.10 -7.07 6.53
N LEU A 177 24.21 -7.70 5.76
CA LEU A 177 24.18 -7.61 4.31
C LEU A 177 23.87 -6.18 3.82
N THR A 178 23.01 -5.44 4.52
CA THR A 178 22.72 -4.04 4.20
C THR A 178 23.93 -3.13 4.42
N ASN A 179 24.67 -3.33 5.51
CA ASN A 179 25.92 -2.60 5.75
C ASN A 179 26.98 -2.94 4.70
N LEU A 180 27.09 -4.22 4.31
CA LEU A 180 28.00 -4.67 3.25
C LEU A 180 27.65 -4.03 1.90
N LYS A 181 26.36 -4.01 1.54
CA LYS A 181 25.86 -3.32 0.33
C LYS A 181 26.29 -1.85 0.30
N GLN A 182 26.09 -1.13 1.40
CA GLN A 182 26.48 0.29 1.49
C GLN A 182 28.00 0.49 1.35
N SER A 183 28.80 -0.40 1.92
CA SER A 183 30.27 -0.36 1.77
C SER A 183 30.68 -0.59 0.31
N ILE A 184 30.12 -1.60 -0.36
CA ILE A 184 30.43 -1.92 -1.77
C ILE A 184 30.00 -0.76 -2.68
N GLU A 185 28.83 -0.14 -2.45
CA GLU A 185 28.36 1.02 -3.22
C GLU A 185 29.29 2.23 -3.05
N LYS A 186 29.85 2.44 -1.86
CA LYS A 186 30.84 3.50 -1.60
C LYS A 186 32.16 3.22 -2.33
N ASP A 187 32.63 1.97 -2.31
CA ASP A 187 33.89 1.57 -2.96
C ASP A 187 33.78 1.65 -4.49
N ILE A 188 32.64 1.26 -5.07
CA ILE A 188 32.34 1.44 -6.50
C ILE A 188 32.43 2.92 -6.87
N LYS A 189 31.76 3.79 -6.11
CA LYS A 189 31.76 5.24 -6.38
C LYS A 189 33.15 5.84 -6.29
N GLN A 190 33.97 5.39 -5.34
CA GLN A 190 35.36 5.84 -5.21
C GLN A 190 36.23 5.36 -6.39
N LYS A 191 36.12 4.08 -6.77
CA LYS A 191 36.88 3.52 -7.90
C LYS A 191 36.44 4.10 -9.25
N GLU A 192 35.15 4.39 -9.44
CA GLU A 192 34.64 5.10 -10.63
C GLU A 192 35.25 6.50 -10.77
N ASN A 193 35.36 7.24 -9.66
CA ASN A 193 36.04 8.54 -9.66
C ASN A 193 37.53 8.40 -10.01
N THR A 194 38.20 7.37 -9.50
CA THR A 194 39.61 7.10 -9.83
C THR A 194 39.78 6.73 -11.31
N VAL A 195 38.92 5.88 -11.87
CA VAL A 195 38.92 5.54 -13.30
C VAL A 195 38.69 6.78 -14.16
N ASN A 196 37.72 7.62 -13.81
CA ASN A 196 37.44 8.85 -14.55
C ASN A 196 38.62 9.83 -14.54
N ASN A 197 39.40 9.88 -13.46
CA ASN A 197 40.61 10.70 -13.39
C ASN A 197 41.74 10.10 -14.23
N LEU A 198 42.00 8.78 -14.12
CA LEU A 198 43.05 8.11 -14.90
C LEU A 198 42.78 8.15 -16.41
N LEU A 199 41.53 8.02 -16.84
CA LEU A 199 41.15 8.14 -18.25
C LEU A 199 41.33 9.58 -18.78
N LYS A 200 41.12 10.60 -17.94
CA LYS A 200 41.42 12.00 -18.31
C LYS A 200 42.91 12.26 -18.48
N ASP A 201 43.73 11.56 -17.69
CA ASP A 201 45.18 11.65 -17.73
C ASP A 201 45.81 10.72 -18.81
N GLY A 202 44.98 10.00 -19.59
CA GLY A 202 45.43 9.09 -20.65
C GLY A 202 46.09 7.81 -20.14
N ILE A 203 45.91 7.46 -18.86
CA ILE A 203 46.51 6.30 -18.20
C ILE A 203 45.59 5.08 -18.34
N ASN A 204 46.16 3.92 -18.63
CA ASN A 204 45.40 2.67 -18.71
C ASN A 204 44.76 2.33 -17.34
N ALA A 205 43.44 2.15 -17.34
CA ALA A 205 42.63 1.84 -16.15
C ALA A 205 42.00 0.43 -16.18
N ASP A 206 42.43 -0.46 -17.08
CA ASP A 206 41.82 -1.78 -17.33
C ASP A 206 41.77 -2.66 -16.09
N ALA A 207 42.81 -2.60 -15.24
CA ALA A 207 42.84 -3.34 -13.98
C ALA A 207 41.74 -2.92 -13.01
N ILE A 208 41.48 -1.61 -12.90
CA ILE A 208 40.44 -1.05 -12.00
C ILE A 208 39.05 -1.30 -12.59
N ILE A 209 38.92 -1.26 -13.92
CA ILE A 209 37.66 -1.62 -14.62
C ILE A 209 37.28 -3.08 -14.36
N ARG A 210 38.27 -3.99 -14.34
CA ARG A 210 38.03 -5.41 -13.98
C ARG A 210 37.54 -5.55 -12.54
N GLU A 211 38.19 -4.88 -11.59
CA GLU A 211 37.77 -4.87 -10.18
C GLU A 211 36.37 -4.25 -9.99
N LEU A 212 36.02 -3.21 -10.75
CA LEU A 212 34.67 -2.64 -10.75
C LEU A 212 33.62 -3.63 -11.23
N LYS A 213 33.96 -4.48 -12.21
CA LYS A 213 33.05 -5.52 -12.70
C LYS A 213 32.80 -6.57 -11.62
N GLU A 214 33.85 -7.04 -10.96
CA GLU A 214 33.76 -8.00 -9.85
C GLU A 214 32.95 -7.44 -8.66
N LEU A 215 33.15 -6.17 -8.30
CA LEU A 215 32.37 -5.49 -7.27
C LEU A 215 30.89 -5.35 -7.64
N ARG A 216 30.57 -5.08 -8.91
CA ARG A 216 29.18 -4.98 -9.39
C ARG A 216 28.48 -6.34 -9.39
N GLU A 217 29.18 -7.42 -9.74
CA GLU A 217 28.66 -8.79 -9.65
C GLU A 217 28.41 -9.19 -8.19
N THR A 218 29.33 -8.83 -7.30
CA THR A 218 29.18 -9.06 -5.86
C THR A 218 27.98 -8.28 -5.31
N LEU A 219 27.81 -7.01 -5.69
CA LEU A 219 26.67 -6.18 -5.30
C LEU A 219 25.34 -6.78 -5.75
N LEU A 220 25.29 -7.31 -6.98
CA LEU A 220 24.08 -7.94 -7.51
C LEU A 220 23.72 -9.21 -6.73
N SER A 221 24.71 -10.06 -6.44
CA SER A 221 24.54 -11.25 -5.60
C SER A 221 24.04 -10.89 -4.20
N THR A 222 24.63 -9.86 -3.56
CA THR A 222 24.19 -9.37 -2.24
C THR A 222 22.76 -8.82 -2.27
N LYS A 223 22.37 -8.08 -3.32
CA LYS A 223 20.99 -7.57 -3.48
C LYS A 223 19.98 -8.71 -3.62
N ASN A 224 20.29 -9.72 -4.42
CA ASN A 224 19.42 -10.88 -4.60
C ASN A 224 19.26 -11.66 -3.29
N LYS A 225 20.35 -11.85 -2.54
CA LYS A 225 20.31 -12.54 -1.24
C LYS A 225 19.46 -11.78 -0.20
N ILE A 226 19.51 -10.44 -0.19
CA ILE A 226 18.63 -9.63 0.68
C ILE A 226 17.16 -9.85 0.29
N ILE A 227 16.83 -9.83 -1.01
CA ILE A 227 15.46 -10.04 -1.50
C ILE A 227 14.94 -11.45 -1.14
N GLU A 228 15.78 -12.48 -1.23
CA GLU A 228 15.42 -13.85 -0.82
C GLU A 228 15.15 -13.94 0.68
N LEU A 229 15.99 -13.30 1.50
CA LEU A 229 15.83 -13.26 2.96
C LEU A 229 14.62 -12.42 3.42
N GLU A 230 14.24 -11.38 2.67
CA GLU A 230 13.04 -10.58 2.95
C GLU A 230 11.73 -11.30 2.57
N ARG A 231 11.81 -12.32 1.70
CA ARG A 231 10.66 -13.13 1.25
C ARG A 231 10.45 -14.43 2.05
N SER A 232 11.43 -14.83 2.85
CA SER A 232 11.42 -16.04 3.69
C SER A 232 10.84 -15.77 5.07
#